data_AF-A0A4Q9FEU6-F1
#
_entry.id   AF-A0A4Q9FEU6-F1
#
_cell.length_a   1.000
_cell.length_b   1.000
_cell.length_c   1.000
_cell.angle_alpha   90.00
_cell.angle_beta   90.00
_cell.angle_gamma   90.00
#
_symmetry.space_group_name_H-M   'P 1'
#
loop_
_entity.id
_entity.type
_entity.pdbx_description
1 polymer ?
#
loop_
_entity_poly.entity_id
_entity_poly.type
_entity_poly.pdbx_seq_one_letter_code
_entity_poly.pdbx_strand_id
1 'polypeptide(L)' 'DGFIDIYCLVAGQSGNKKNQLFINQGDNTFKEQASNFGLDDAGNSVDATFFDFDNDGDLDVYVAN' A
#
# COMPACT_ATOMS: atom_id res chain seq x y z
N ASP A 1 -2.00 -14.21 -1.45
CA ASP A 1 -1.66 -15.48 -0.72
C ASP A 1 -2.71 -15.88 0.31
N GLY A 2 -3.83 -15.14 0.42
CA GLY A 2 -4.90 -15.42 1.38
C GLY A 2 -4.68 -14.77 2.75
N PHE A 3 -3.56 -14.09 2.97
CA PHE A 3 -3.31 -13.30 4.16
C PHE A 3 -3.75 -11.84 3.96
N ILE A 4 -4.05 -11.18 5.07
CA ILE A 4 -4.35 -9.75 5.08
C ILE A 4 -3.04 -9.00 5.21
N ASP A 5 -2.82 -8.07 4.28
CA ASP A 5 -1.69 -7.14 4.23
C ASP A 5 -2.06 -5.78 4.84
N ILE A 6 -1.06 -4.90 4.97
CA ILE A 6 -1.26 -3.55 5.52
C ILE A 6 -0.74 -2.51 4.51
N TYR A 7 -1.60 -1.60 4.09
CA TYR A 7 -1.20 -0.40 3.37
C TYR A 7 -1.29 0.82 4.27
N CYS A 8 -0.21 1.60 4.34
CA CYS A 8 -0.07 2.76 5.21
C CYS A 8 0.16 4.01 4.36
N LEU A 9 -0.76 4.97 4.47
CA LEU A 9 -0.63 6.27 3.86
C LEU A 9 0.20 7.20 4.74
N VAL A 10 1.05 7.98 4.11
CA VAL A 10 1.98 8.87 4.80
C VAL A 10 1.73 10.33 4.38
N ALA A 11 1.25 11.13 5.32
CA ALA A 11 1.09 12.58 5.18
C ALA A 11 2.04 13.34 6.13
N GLY A 12 3.29 12.90 6.20
CA GLY A 12 4.31 13.43 7.12
C GLY A 12 5.07 14.64 6.55
N GLN A 13 5.45 15.59 7.41
CA GLN A 13 6.29 16.74 7.02
C GLN A 13 7.80 16.45 7.12
N SER A 14 8.21 15.35 7.76
CA SER A 14 9.59 14.95 7.95
C SER A 14 9.73 13.43 8.05
N GLY A 15 10.94 12.89 7.85
CA GLY A 15 11.20 11.46 7.85
C GLY A 15 10.85 10.78 6.52
N ASN A 16 10.43 9.52 6.57
CA ASN A 16 9.95 8.81 5.39
C ASN A 16 8.60 9.41 4.98
N LYS A 17 8.50 9.89 3.73
CA LYS A 17 7.27 10.44 3.17
C LYS A 17 6.53 9.47 2.25
N LYS A 18 7.12 8.31 1.97
CA LYS A 18 6.57 7.34 1.03
C LYS A 18 5.50 6.50 1.71
N ASN A 19 4.38 6.31 1.05
CA ASN A 19 3.41 5.28 1.41
C ASN A 19 4.10 3.91 1.50
N GLN A 20 3.60 3.05 2.38
CA GLN A 20 4.23 1.76 2.69
C GLN A 20 3.23 0.62 2.52
N LEU A 21 3.67 -0.47 1.92
CA LEU A 21 2.91 -1.70 1.75
C LEU A 21 3.64 -2.82 2.47
N PHE A 22 3.02 -3.36 3.51
CA PHE A 22 3.56 -4.44 4.32
C PHE A 22 2.86 -5.74 3.97
N ILE A 23 3.58 -6.61 3.24
CA ILE A 23 3.10 -7.93 2.84
C ILE A 23 3.28 -8.90 4.01
N ASN A 24 2.19 -9.54 4.42
CA ASN A 24 2.15 -10.53 5.47
C ASN A 24 2.88 -11.81 5.01
N GLN A 25 3.86 -12.27 5.78
CA GLN A 25 4.61 -13.49 5.43
C GLN A 25 3.99 -14.77 6.01
N GLY A 26 2.89 -14.66 6.77
CA GLY A 26 2.19 -15.80 7.38
C GLY A 26 2.80 -16.30 8.70
N ASP A 27 3.86 -15.67 9.19
CA ASP A 27 4.61 -16.05 10.40
C ASP A 27 4.70 -14.93 11.45
N ASN A 28 3.71 -14.01 11.44
CA ASN A 28 3.68 -12.77 12.21
C ASN A 28 4.79 -11.76 11.83
N THR A 29 5.48 -11.97 10.70
CA THR A 29 6.36 -10.96 10.13
C THR A 29 5.72 -10.29 8.91
N PHE A 30 6.18 -9.07 8.64
CA PHE A 30 5.74 -8.27 7.51
C PHE A 30 6.95 -7.77 6.73
N LYS A 31 6.83 -7.73 5.41
CA LYS A 31 7.88 -7.22 4.52
C LYS A 31 7.37 -5.99 3.77
N GLU A 32 8.09 -4.87 3.93
CA GLU A 32 7.82 -3.65 3.18
C GLU A 32 8.15 -3.86 1.70
N GLN A 33 7.19 -3.56 0.80
CA GLN A 33 7.30 -3.79 -0.64
C GLN A 33 6.61 -2.70 -1.50
N ALA A 34 6.27 -1.52 -0.97
CA ALA A 34 5.53 -0.50 -1.74
C ALA A 34 6.19 -0.20 -3.09
N SER A 35 7.51 -0.08 -3.12
CA SER A 35 8.27 0.21 -4.34
C SER A 35 8.14 -0.88 -5.41
N ASN A 36 8.00 -2.15 -5.01
CA ASN A 36 7.83 -3.26 -5.96
C ASN A 36 6.47 -3.22 -6.66
N PHE A 37 5.46 -2.62 -6.00
CA PHE A 37 4.09 -2.48 -6.51
C PHE A 37 3.80 -1.07 -7.04
N GLY A 38 4.80 -0.17 -7.06
CA GLY A 38 4.63 1.22 -7.49
C GLY A 38 3.75 2.07 -6.56
N LEU A 39 3.60 1.64 -5.30
CA LEU A 39 2.74 2.29 -4.29
C LEU A 39 3.53 3.17 -3.31
N ASP A 40 4.81 3.41 -3.55
CA ASP A 40 5.70 4.18 -2.68
C ASP A 40 5.65 5.70 -2.96
N ASP A 41 4.45 6.21 -3.23
CA ASP A 41 4.23 7.64 -3.49
C ASP A 41 4.63 8.49 -2.29
N ALA A 42 5.33 9.61 -2.55
CA ALA A 42 5.84 10.53 -1.54
C ALA A 42 4.97 11.78 -1.34
N GLY A 43 3.81 11.81 -2.02
CA GLY A 43 2.75 12.80 -1.83
C GLY A 43 2.16 12.75 -0.42
N ASN A 44 1.26 13.68 -0.11
CA ASN A 44 0.56 13.69 1.18
C ASN A 44 -0.76 12.94 1.02
N SER A 45 -0.71 11.61 0.98
CA SER A 45 -1.90 10.81 0.77
C SER A 45 -2.85 10.87 1.97
N VAL A 46 -4.15 11.04 1.70
CA VAL A 46 -5.20 11.17 2.72
C VAL A 46 -6.20 10.01 2.71
N ASP A 47 -6.34 9.31 1.58
CA ASP A 47 -7.26 8.19 1.46
C ASP A 47 -6.78 7.17 0.42
N ALA A 48 -7.20 5.92 0.60
CA ALA A 48 -6.96 4.84 -0.34
C ALA A 48 -8.13 3.86 -0.37
N THR A 49 -8.56 3.48 -1.57
CA THR A 49 -9.64 2.51 -1.76
C THR A 49 -9.14 1.38 -2.65
N PHE A 50 -9.29 0.14 -2.16
CA PHE A 50 -8.96 -1.08 -2.90
C PHE A 50 -10.21 -1.65 -3.58
N PHE A 51 -10.10 -1.97 -4.86
CA PHE A 51 -11.16 -2.56 -5.67
C PHE A 51 -10.57 -3.19 -6.93
N ASP A 52 -11.27 -4.15 -7.51
CA ASP A 52 -10.92 -4.72 -8.82
C ASP A 52 -11.55 -3.84 -9.91
N PHE A 53 -10.74 -3.02 -10.58
CA PHE A 53 -11.22 -2.02 -11.54
C PHE A 53 -11.55 -2.62 -12.90
N ASP A 54 -10.73 -3.56 -13.38
CA ASP A 54 -10.83 -4.13 -14.72
C ASP A 54 -11.41 -5.56 -14.77
N ASN A 55 -11.72 -6.14 -13.60
CA ASN A 55 -12.23 -7.50 -13.40
C ASN A 55 -11.23 -8.60 -13.77
N ASP A 56 -9.93 -8.37 -13.58
CA ASP A 56 -8.91 -9.39 -13.77
C ASP A 56 -8.69 -10.28 -12.52
N GLY A 57 -9.29 -9.90 -11.39
CA GLY A 57 -9.25 -10.62 -10.12
C GLY A 57 -8.12 -10.21 -9.20
N ASP A 58 -7.24 -9.30 -9.61
CA ASP A 58 -6.29 -8.62 -8.75
C ASP A 58 -6.91 -7.33 -8.17
N LEU A 59 -6.50 -6.95 -6.96
CA LEU A 59 -6.99 -5.71 -6.36
C LEU A 59 -6.15 -4.52 -6.83
N ASP A 60 -6.79 -3.56 -7.47
CA ASP A 60 -6.24 -2.23 -7.73
C ASP A 60 -6.40 -1.33 -6.50
N VAL A 61 -5.66 -0.22 -6.51
CA VAL A 61 -5.77 0.82 -5.49
C VAL A 61 -5.84 2.21 -6.11
N TYR A 62 -6.82 2.98 -5.67
CA TYR A 62 -6.89 4.42 -5.91
C TYR A 62 -6.39 5.17 -4.68
N VAL A 63 -5.43 6.07 -4.86
CA VAL A 63 -4.84 6.90 -3.79
C VAL A 63 -5.20 8.36 -4.01
N ALA A 64 -5.77 9.01 -3.00
CA ALA A 64 -6.06 10.43 -2.99
C ALA A 64 -4.97 11.21 -2.24
N ASN A 65 -4.44 12.25 -2.87
CA ASN A 65 -3.34 13.11 -2.38
C ASN A 65 -3.78 14.56 -2.14
#